data_AF-A0A7S2EZU2-F1
#
_entry.id   AF-A0A7S2EZU2-F1
#
_cell.length_a   1.000
_cell.length_b   1.000
_cell.length_c   1.000
_cell.angle_alpha   90.00
_cell.angle_beta   90.00
_cell.angle_gamma   90.00
#
_symmetry.space_group_name_H-M   'P 1'
#
loop_
_entity.id
_entity.type
_entity.pdbx_description
1 polymer ?
#
loop_
_entity_poly.entity_id
_entity_poly.type
_entity_poly.pdbx_seq_one_letter_code
_entity_poly.pdbx_strand_id
1 'polypeptide(L)'
;TGRLSSRQPNLMGEPAGKSVPLRKAFAAPPGKRLIVADYGQLELRVLAHLADCKSMVDLLCAGGDIHSRTAHLMFEEVRDAVSAGRVVVDASWPGAEPGAPLV
;
A
#
# COMPACT_ATOMS: atom_id res chain seq x y z
N THR A 1 11.73 18.40 -3.30
CA THR A 1 10.57 17.66 -3.86
C THR A 1 9.33 18.53 -4.04
N GLY A 2 9.17 19.68 -3.37
CA GLY A 2 7.97 20.52 -3.51
C GLY A 2 6.76 20.06 -2.68
N ARG A 3 6.96 19.09 -1.76
CA ARG A 3 5.91 18.66 -0.82
C ARG A 3 5.55 19.77 0.15
N LEU A 4 4.28 19.82 0.56
CA LEU A 4 3.82 20.66 1.66
C LEU A 4 4.51 20.26 2.95
N SER A 5 4.76 21.25 3.82
CA SER A 5 5.32 21.03 5.15
C SER A 5 4.37 21.59 6.21
N SER A 6 4.32 20.93 7.37
CA SER A 6 3.50 21.32 8.52
C SER A 6 4.41 21.68 9.69
N ARG A 7 4.11 22.79 10.37
CA ARG A 7 4.83 23.26 11.55
C ARG A 7 3.81 23.77 12.57
N GLN A 8 4.09 23.56 13.86
CA GLN A 8 3.30 24.02 15.00
C GLN A 8 1.79 23.67 14.94
N PRO A 9 1.39 22.40 15.10
CA PRO A 9 2.21 21.19 15.25
C PRO A 9 2.61 20.58 13.90
N ASN A 10 3.63 19.72 13.88
CA ASN A 10 4.00 18.98 12.66
C ASN A 10 3.10 17.76 12.49
N LEU A 11 2.06 17.89 11.67
CA LEU A 11 1.10 16.79 11.43
C LEU A 11 1.59 15.75 10.41
N MET A 12 2.77 15.95 9.80
CA MET A 12 3.30 15.07 8.74
C MET A 12 4.08 13.87 9.31
N GLY A 13 4.62 13.99 10.54
CA GLY A 13 5.60 13.06 11.10
C GLY A 13 5.14 12.28 12.33
N GLU A 14 3.83 12.19 12.57
CA GLU A 14 3.31 11.51 13.76
C GLU A 14 3.69 10.02 13.78
N PRO A 15 4.26 9.50 14.88
CA PRO A 15 4.65 8.09 14.99
C PRO A 15 3.43 7.18 14.78
N ALA A 16 3.57 6.19 13.90
CA ALA A 16 2.50 5.24 13.60
C ALA A 16 2.10 4.35 14.81
N GLY A 17 2.93 4.30 15.86
CA GLY A 17 2.58 3.64 17.11
C GLY A 17 3.60 3.88 18.22
N LYS A 18 3.18 4.52 19.31
CA LYS A 18 3.61 4.31 20.72
C LYS A 18 3.19 5.43 21.68
N SER A 19 2.81 6.62 21.21
CA SER A 19 2.19 7.68 22.03
C SER A 19 0.74 7.87 21.62
N VAL A 20 -0.09 8.45 22.52
CA VAL A 20 -1.52 8.75 22.37
C VAL A 20 -1.92 8.92 20.90
N PRO A 21 -2.97 8.22 20.39
CA PRO A 21 -3.32 8.30 18.99
C PRO A 21 -3.84 9.71 18.66
N LEU A 22 -2.93 10.63 18.32
CA LEU A 22 -3.25 12.03 18.01
C LEU A 22 -4.27 12.12 16.88
N ARG A 23 -4.25 11.16 15.96
CA ARG A 23 -5.26 10.99 14.91
C ARG A 23 -6.69 10.87 15.47
N LYS A 24 -6.88 10.24 16.63
CA LYS A 24 -8.20 10.13 17.30
C LYS A 24 -8.63 11.43 18.00
N ALA A 25 -7.72 12.38 18.23
CA ALA A 25 -8.08 13.69 18.79
C ALA A 25 -8.78 14.59 17.75
N PHE A 26 -8.61 14.31 16.46
CA PHE A 26 -9.32 15.01 15.39
C PHE A 26 -10.68 14.37 15.15
N ALA A 27 -11.76 15.07 15.53
CA ALA A 27 -13.13 14.61 15.35
C ALA A 27 -13.94 15.58 14.47
N ALA A 28 -14.87 15.04 13.68
CA ALA A 28 -15.86 15.86 13.00
C ALA A 28 -16.87 16.42 14.02
N PRO A 29 -17.42 17.63 13.80
CA PRO A 29 -18.51 18.14 14.61
C PRO A 29 -19.79 17.29 14.40
N PRO A 30 -20.78 17.40 15.31
CA PRO A 30 -22.05 16.67 15.20
C PRO A 30 -22.72 16.87 13.83
N GLY A 31 -23.23 15.79 13.26
CA GLY A 31 -23.86 15.79 11.94
C GLY A 31 -22.90 15.83 10.75
N LYS A 32 -21.58 15.79 10.96
CA LYS A 32 -20.56 15.73 9.89
C LYS A 32 -19.65 14.51 10.02
N ARG A 33 -18.90 14.22 8.94
CA ARG A 33 -17.86 13.20 8.90
C ARG A 33 -16.58 13.76 8.30
N LEU A 34 -15.43 13.28 8.77
CA LEU A 34 -14.14 13.51 8.10
C LEU A 34 -13.98 12.48 6.99
N ILE A 35 -13.55 12.93 5.81
CA ILE A 35 -13.22 12.06 4.68
C ILE A 35 -11.71 12.16 4.48
N VAL A 36 -11.07 11.00 4.44
CA VAL A 36 -9.64 10.88 4.13
C VAL A 36 -9.53 10.28 2.74
N ALA A 37 -8.79 10.95 1.87
CA ALA A 37 -8.43 10.44 0.55
C ALA A 37 -6.90 10.41 0.48
N ASP A 38 -6.36 9.24 0.19
CA ASP A 38 -4.93 9.02 0.01
C ASP A 38 -4.67 8.49 -1.41
N TYR A 39 -3.53 8.86 -1.97
CA TYR A 39 -3.14 8.38 -3.28
C TYR A 39 -2.43 7.04 -3.15
N GLY A 40 -3.11 5.96 -3.57
CA GLY A 40 -2.52 4.63 -3.61
C GLY A 40 -1.26 4.57 -4.47
N GLN A 41 -0.10 4.42 -3.81
CA GLN A 41 1.21 4.21 -4.42
C GLN A 41 1.56 5.25 -5.51
N LEU A 42 1.24 6.53 -5.27
CA LEU A 42 1.42 7.62 -6.25
C LEU A 42 2.82 7.66 -6.86
N GLU A 43 3.84 7.52 -6.02
CA GLU A 43 5.24 7.62 -6.46
C GLU A 43 5.61 6.49 -7.43
N LEU A 44 5.12 5.27 -7.19
CA LEU A 44 5.33 4.15 -8.12
C LEU A 44 4.58 4.36 -9.43
N ARG A 45 3.38 4.93 -9.39
CA ARG A 45 2.62 5.28 -10.60
C ARG A 45 3.36 6.32 -11.44
N VAL A 46 3.90 7.35 -10.80
CA VAL A 46 4.72 8.37 -11.47
C VAL A 46 5.98 7.74 -12.05
N LEU A 47 6.67 6.88 -11.30
CA LEU A 47 7.86 6.17 -11.78
C LEU A 47 7.54 5.29 -13.00
N ALA A 48 6.43 4.55 -12.97
CA ALA A 48 6.04 3.65 -14.06
C ALA A 48 5.80 4.41 -15.37
N HIS A 49 5.16 5.57 -15.26
CA HIS A 49 4.91 6.44 -16.40
C HIS A 49 6.20 7.06 -16.95
N LEU A 50 7.05 7.61 -16.07
CA LEU A 50 8.29 8.26 -16.49
C LEU A 50 9.31 7.28 -17.10
N ALA A 51 9.31 6.03 -16.63
CA ALA A 51 10.20 4.98 -17.13
C ALA A 51 9.63 4.22 -18.35
N ASP A 52 8.41 4.53 -18.79
CA ASP A 52 7.64 3.76 -19.80
C ASP A 52 7.65 2.24 -19.52
N CYS A 53 7.57 1.88 -18.24
CA CYS A 53 7.70 0.51 -17.79
C CYS A 53 6.34 -0.20 -17.84
N LYS A 54 6.03 -0.80 -19.00
CA LYS A 54 4.76 -1.50 -19.24
C LYS A 54 4.42 -2.54 -18.18
N SER A 55 5.39 -3.37 -17.79
CA SER A 55 5.17 -4.39 -16.75
C SER A 55 4.75 -3.79 -15.42
N MET A 56 5.31 -2.64 -15.03
CA MET A 56 4.92 -1.96 -13.79
C MET A 56 3.58 -1.25 -13.91
N VAL A 57 3.27 -0.67 -15.08
CA VAL A 57 1.94 -0.11 -15.38
C VAL A 57 0.88 -1.21 -15.27
N ASP A 58 1.10 -2.35 -15.92
CA ASP A 58 0.16 -3.47 -15.92
C ASP A 58 -0.07 -4.00 -14.51
N LEU A 59 0.99 -4.13 -13.70
CA LEU A 59 0.89 -4.53 -12.28
C LEU A 59 0.09 -3.51 -11.45
N LEU A 60 0.35 -2.21 -11.62
CA LEU A 60 -0.38 -1.16 -10.90
C LEU A 60 -1.85 -1.03 -11.34
N CYS A 61 -2.15 -1.37 -12.59
CA CYS A 61 -3.50 -1.37 -13.17
C CYS A 61 -4.30 -2.63 -12.79
N ALA A 62 -3.65 -3.78 -12.68
CA ALA A 62 -4.26 -5.01 -12.17
C ALA A 62 -4.74 -4.86 -10.72
N GLY A 63 -4.17 -3.92 -9.96
CA GLY A 63 -4.49 -3.71 -8.56
C GLY A 63 -3.82 -4.76 -7.67
N GLY A 64 -4.30 -4.89 -6.43
CA GLY A 64 -3.68 -5.77 -5.43
C GLY A 64 -2.41 -5.16 -4.83
N ASP A 65 -1.59 -6.01 -4.21
CA ASP A 65 -0.34 -5.58 -3.58
C ASP A 65 0.83 -5.69 -4.56
N ILE A 66 1.31 -4.54 -5.04
CA ILE A 66 2.46 -4.48 -5.93
C ILE A 66 3.73 -5.03 -5.29
N HIS A 67 3.91 -4.91 -3.97
CA HIS A 67 5.12 -5.36 -3.30
C HIS A 67 5.21 -6.88 -3.36
N SER A 68 4.15 -7.58 -2.95
CA SER A 68 4.07 -9.04 -2.99
C SER A 68 4.14 -9.58 -4.42
N ARG A 69 3.49 -8.91 -5.39
CA ARG A 69 3.60 -9.28 -6.81
C ARG A 69 5.02 -9.12 -7.35
N THR A 70 5.68 -8.03 -6.99
CA THR A 70 7.09 -7.80 -7.36
C THR A 70 7.98 -8.87 -6.75
N ALA A 71 7.77 -9.21 -5.46
CA ALA A 71 8.51 -10.27 -4.78
C ALA A 71 8.32 -11.62 -5.48
N HIS A 72 7.09 -11.96 -5.86
CA HIS A 72 6.80 -13.18 -6.62
C HIS A 72 7.49 -13.22 -8.00
N LEU A 73 7.66 -12.07 -8.66
CA LEU A 73 8.39 -12.02 -9.94
C LEU A 73 9.91 -12.14 -9.76
N MET A 74 10.44 -11.62 -8.66
CA MET A 74 11.89 -11.47 -8.46
C MET A 74 12.55 -12.64 -7.73
N PHE A 75 11.85 -13.29 -6.80
CA PHE A 75 12.44 -14.28 -5.89
C PHE A 75 11.90 -15.68 -6.16
N GLU A 76 12.80 -16.64 -6.35
CA GLU A 76 12.42 -18.01 -6.65
C GLU A 76 11.76 -18.68 -5.45
N GLU A 77 12.25 -18.39 -4.26
CA GLU A 77 11.74 -18.93 -3.00
C GLU A 77 10.28 -18.53 -2.77
N VAL A 78 9.91 -17.32 -3.22
CA VAL A 78 8.54 -16.83 -3.18
C VAL A 78 7.67 -17.59 -4.18
N ARG A 79 8.15 -17.82 -5.41
CA ARG A 79 7.41 -18.62 -6.40
C ARG A 79 7.21 -20.06 -5.93
N ASP A 80 8.22 -20.65 -5.31
CA ASP A 80 8.15 -22.01 -4.77
C ASP A 80 7.17 -22.08 -3.59
N ALA A 81 7.16 -21.07 -2.72
CA ALA A 81 6.20 -20.99 -1.62
C ALA A 81 4.75 -20.84 -2.11
N VAL A 82 4.52 -20.01 -3.13
CA VAL A 82 3.20 -19.84 -3.75
C VAL A 82 2.76 -21.12 -4.45
N SER A 83 3.66 -21.76 -5.21
CA SER A 83 3.36 -23.01 -5.95
C SER A 83 3.06 -24.18 -5.00
N ALA A 84 3.71 -24.20 -3.84
CA ALA A 84 3.43 -25.17 -2.77
C ALA A 84 2.16 -24.84 -1.95
N GLY A 85 1.46 -23.74 -2.25
CA GLY A 85 0.27 -23.30 -1.52
C GLY A 85 0.55 -22.84 -0.07
N ARG A 86 1.82 -22.54 0.26
CA ARG A 86 2.21 -22.11 1.62
C ARG A 86 1.87 -20.65 1.88
N VAL A 87 1.84 -19.84 0.83
CA VAL A 87 1.51 -18.40 0.85
C VAL A 87 0.74 -18.04 -0.42
N VAL A 88 0.01 -16.93 -0.39
CA VAL A 88 -0.63 -16.34 -1.57
C VAL A 88 -0.07 -14.95 -1.83
N VAL A 89 -0.06 -14.52 -3.09
CA VAL A 89 0.60 -13.26 -3.48
C VAL A 89 -0.16 -12.06 -2.92
N ASP A 90 -1.49 -12.02 -3.06
CA ASP A 90 -2.34 -11.02 -2.42
C ASP A 90 -3.77 -11.57 -2.30
N ALA A 91 -4.67 -10.82 -1.65
CA ALA A 91 -6.06 -11.22 -1.46
C ALA A 91 -6.88 -11.33 -2.77
N SER A 92 -6.39 -10.76 -3.87
CA SER A 92 -7.00 -10.89 -5.20
C SER A 92 -6.42 -12.05 -6.00
N TRP A 93 -5.45 -12.78 -5.45
CA TRP A 93 -4.80 -13.88 -6.14
C TRP A 93 -5.77 -15.06 -6.35
N PRO A 94 -5.73 -15.73 -7.52
CA PRO A 94 -6.60 -16.88 -7.77
C PRO A 94 -6.41 -17.97 -6.70
N GLY A 95 -7.51 -18.40 -6.08
CA GLY A 95 -7.49 -19.40 -5.01
C GLY A 95 -7.06 -18.86 -3.64
N ALA A 96 -7.01 -17.54 -3.45
CA ALA A 96 -6.78 -16.95 -2.13
C ALA A 96 -7.99 -17.18 -1.21
N GLU A 97 -7.81 -18.01 -0.19
CA GLU A 97 -8.78 -18.18 0.90
C GLU A 97 -8.64 -17.05 1.93
N PRO A 98 -9.75 -16.63 2.59
CA PRO A 98 -9.70 -15.62 3.64
C PRO A 98 -8.74 -16.01 4.77
N GLY A 99 -7.73 -15.18 5.02
CA GLY A 99 -6.73 -15.41 6.07
C GLY A 99 -5.53 -16.26 5.64
N ALA A 100 -5.40 -16.59 4.35
CA ALA A 100 -4.18 -17.18 3.82
C ALA A 100 -2.96 -16.26 4.09
N PRO A 101 -1.81 -16.82 4.50
CA PRO A 101 -0.61 -16.04 4.72
C PRO A 101 -0.16 -15.41 3.40
N LEU A 102 0.11 -14.10 3.44
CA LEU A 102 0.53 -13.32 2.29
C LEU A 102 2.05 -13.33 2.15
N VAL A 103 2.54 -13.23 0.92
CA VAL A 103 3.95 -12.98 0.58
C VAL A 103 4.43 -11.65 1.16
#